data_AF-A0A8D2PPE2-F1
#
_entry.id   AF-A0A8D2PPE2-F1
#
_cell.length_a   1.000
_cell.length_b   1.000
_cell.length_c   1.000
_cell.angle_alpha   90.00
_cell.angle_beta   90.00
_cell.angle_gamma   90.00
#
_symmetry.space_group_name_H-M   'P 1'
#
loop_
_entity.id
_entity.type
_entity.pdbx_description
1 polymer ?
#
loop_
_entity_poly.entity_id
_entity_poly.type
_entity_poly.pdbx_seq_one_letter_code
_entity_poly.pdbx_strand_id
1 'polypeptide(L)'
;MRMRLERSLPLLGLLLCAAGTTAQQDEELEGEFLVEISGTTVTITCPIDDDDIQWTLSGTAQAIKERKFTIRDHDSKSANLSCSLGNRKHELYLNAKVCANCEELDALTVAGIITADLLITLGVLILVYYFSKGRKGRASSAGDSRPRGQKMQRPPPVPNPDYEPIRKGQREVYAGLGPRGI
;
A
#
# COMPACT_ATOMS: atom_id res chain seq x y z
N MET A 1 12.12 -2.79 -32.79
CA MET A 1 11.40 -2.54 -31.52
C MET A 1 11.08 -3.89 -30.88
N ARG A 2 12.05 -4.54 -30.22
CA ARG A 2 11.93 -5.91 -29.69
C ARG A 2 12.51 -5.95 -28.28
N MET A 3 11.83 -5.30 -27.35
CA MET A 3 12.08 -5.39 -25.90
C MET A 3 10.78 -5.01 -25.19
N ARG A 4 9.74 -5.84 -25.26
CA ARG A 4 8.51 -5.66 -24.45
C ARG A 4 7.80 -6.94 -24.01
N LEU A 5 8.32 -8.14 -24.33
CA LEU A 5 7.65 -9.39 -23.97
C LEU A 5 8.33 -10.14 -22.81
N GLU A 6 9.65 -10.04 -22.65
CA GLU A 6 10.36 -10.75 -21.58
C GLU A 6 10.31 -10.06 -20.21
N ARG A 7 10.09 -8.74 -20.19
CA ARG A 7 9.95 -7.96 -18.94
C ARG A 7 8.57 -8.10 -18.29
N SER A 8 7.56 -8.58 -19.02
CA SER A 8 6.21 -8.81 -18.52
C SER A 8 6.01 -10.22 -17.95
N LEU A 9 6.86 -11.18 -18.30
CA LEU A 9 6.84 -12.55 -17.75
C LEU A 9 6.97 -12.62 -16.22
N PRO A 10 7.91 -11.89 -15.56
CA PRO A 10 7.96 -11.90 -14.09
C PRO A 10 6.78 -11.18 -13.45
N LEU A 11 6.22 -10.14 -14.10
CA LEU A 11 5.04 -9.41 -13.63
C LEU A 11 3.77 -10.27 -13.72
N LEU A 12 3.62 -11.05 -14.79
CA LEU A 12 2.55 -12.03 -14.96
C LEU A 12 2.69 -13.19 -13.97
N GLY A 13 3.92 -13.66 -13.72
CA GLY A 13 4.20 -14.68 -12.71
C GLY A 13 3.83 -14.23 -11.29
N LEU A 14 4.11 -12.97 -10.94
CA LEU A 14 3.75 -12.40 -9.64
C LEU A 14 2.22 -12.24 -9.48
N LEU A 15 1.51 -11.90 -10.55
CA LEU A 15 0.04 -11.83 -10.59
C LEU A 15 -0.63 -13.21 -10.49
N LEU A 16 -0.04 -14.25 -11.10
CA LEU A 16 -0.54 -15.62 -11.04
C LEU A 16 -0.36 -16.26 -9.66
N CYS A 17 0.71 -15.91 -8.92
CA CYS A 17 0.90 -16.37 -7.55
C CYS A 17 -0.11 -15.74 -6.56
N ALA A 18 -0.55 -14.51 -6.80
CA ALA A 18 -1.53 -13.83 -5.94
C ALA A 18 -2.96 -14.38 -6.09
N ALA A 19 -3.30 -15.01 -7.22
CA ALA A 19 -4.63 -15.60 -7.45
C ALA A 19 -4.75 -17.06 -6.93
N GLY A 20 -3.64 -17.70 -6.54
CA GLY A 20 -3.60 -19.11 -6.22
C GLY A 20 -3.97 -19.50 -4.78
N THR A 21 -4.28 -18.55 -3.89
CA THR A 21 -4.45 -18.82 -2.45
C THR A 21 -5.89 -19.00 -1.98
N THR A 22 -6.91 -18.93 -2.84
CA THR A 22 -8.31 -19.11 -2.42
C THR A 22 -8.81 -20.52 -2.70
N ALA A 23 -8.25 -21.52 -2.04
CA ALA A 23 -8.82 -22.86 -2.01
C ALA A 23 -8.33 -23.61 -0.76
N GLN A 24 -8.68 -23.12 0.42
CA GLN A 24 -8.58 -23.95 1.63
C GLN A 24 -9.92 -24.67 1.75
N GLN A 25 -9.90 -25.97 1.46
CA GLN A 25 -11.02 -26.87 1.68
C GLN A 25 -11.20 -26.99 3.20
N ASP A 26 -12.32 -26.50 3.70
CA ASP A 26 -12.82 -26.86 5.03
C ASP A 26 -13.16 -28.36 4.97
N GLU A 27 -12.27 -29.21 5.46
CA GLU A 27 -12.62 -30.60 5.72
C GLU A 27 -13.62 -30.61 6.89
N GLU A 28 -14.85 -31.05 6.61
CA GLU A 28 -15.88 -31.29 7.61
C GLU A 28 -15.37 -32.34 8.59
N LEU A 29 -14.89 -31.88 9.74
CA LEU A 29 -14.38 -32.71 10.82
C LEU A 29 -15.57 -33.31 11.59
N GLU A 30 -16.07 -34.44 11.09
CA GLU A 30 -17.17 -35.18 11.72
C GLU A 30 -16.81 -35.54 13.18
N GLY A 31 -17.54 -34.95 14.13
CA GLY A 31 -17.44 -35.27 15.56
C GLY A 31 -16.91 -34.17 16.48
N GLU A 32 -16.50 -33.03 15.93
CA GLU A 32 -16.04 -31.88 16.73
C GLU A 32 -17.09 -30.76 16.83
N PHE A 33 -16.99 -29.95 17.89
CA PHE A 33 -17.79 -28.74 18.02
C PHE A 33 -17.33 -27.70 17.01
N LEU A 34 -18.23 -27.24 16.14
CA LEU A 34 -17.96 -26.10 15.27
C LEU A 34 -18.22 -24.81 16.04
N VAL A 35 -17.17 -24.03 16.28
CA VAL A 35 -17.24 -22.74 16.98
C VAL A 35 -16.91 -21.62 16.00
N GLU A 36 -17.89 -20.78 15.72
CA GLU A 36 -17.76 -19.60 14.87
C GLU A 36 -17.86 -18.34 15.74
N ILE A 37 -16.85 -17.48 15.68
CA ILE A 37 -16.79 -16.24 16.45
C ILE A 37 -16.97 -15.08 15.47
N SER A 38 -17.93 -14.21 15.73
CA SER A 38 -18.18 -13.02 14.90
C SER A 38 -18.31 -11.80 15.80
N GLY A 39 -17.24 -11.02 15.91
CA GLY A 39 -17.18 -9.83 16.76
C GLY A 39 -17.39 -10.16 18.24
N THR A 40 -18.57 -9.84 18.78
CA THR A 40 -18.98 -10.17 20.17
C THR A 40 -19.89 -11.38 20.29
N THR A 41 -20.30 -11.97 19.15
CA THR A 41 -21.23 -13.09 19.11
C THR A 41 -20.46 -14.39 18.92
N VAL A 42 -20.73 -15.36 19.79
CA VAL A 42 -20.15 -16.71 19.69
C VAL A 42 -21.25 -17.67 19.32
N THR A 43 -21.00 -18.41 18.25
CA THR A 43 -21.92 -19.39 17.69
C THR A 43 -21.30 -20.76 17.87
N ILE A 44 -21.96 -21.65 18.59
CA ILE A 44 -21.52 -23.03 18.78
C ILE A 44 -22.52 -23.97 18.13
N THR A 45 -22.01 -24.92 17.35
CA THR A 45 -22.82 -25.99 16.74
C THR A 45 -22.45 -27.32 17.37
N CYS A 46 -23.45 -28.06 17.86
CA CYS A 46 -23.22 -29.39 18.43
C CYS A 46 -22.90 -30.39 17.28
N PRO A 47 -21.96 -31.33 17.48
CA PRO A 47 -21.62 -32.35 16.49
C PRO A 47 -22.75 -33.36 16.25
N ILE A 48 -23.77 -33.39 17.11
CA ILE A 48 -24.91 -34.30 16.95
C ILE A 48 -25.91 -33.68 15.97
N ASP A 49 -26.22 -34.41 14.88
CA ASP A 49 -27.24 -34.06 13.89
C ASP A 49 -28.65 -34.43 14.38
N ASP A 50 -29.24 -33.62 15.28
CA ASP A 50 -30.60 -33.83 15.79
C ASP A 50 -31.21 -32.51 16.30
N ASP A 51 -32.55 -32.45 16.39
CA ASP A 51 -33.32 -31.21 16.69
C ASP A 51 -33.80 -31.09 18.16
N ASP A 52 -33.53 -32.07 19.03
CA ASP A 52 -33.94 -32.06 20.46
C ASP A 52 -32.74 -32.04 21.43
N ILE A 53 -31.75 -31.20 21.13
CA ILE A 53 -30.51 -31.14 21.89
C ILE A 53 -30.73 -30.37 23.20
N GLN A 54 -30.38 -30.96 24.33
CA GLN A 54 -30.36 -30.24 25.61
C GLN A 54 -29.00 -29.57 25.82
N TRP A 55 -29.03 -28.23 25.87
CA TRP A 55 -27.87 -27.41 26.18
C TRP A 55 -27.77 -27.11 27.67
N THR A 56 -26.57 -27.24 28.22
CA THR A 56 -26.26 -26.81 29.59
C THR A 56 -25.05 -25.91 29.59
N LEU A 57 -25.18 -24.71 30.14
CA LEU A 57 -24.11 -23.71 30.27
C LEU A 57 -23.77 -23.55 31.75
N SER A 58 -22.53 -23.85 32.12
CA SER A 58 -22.01 -23.75 33.49
C SER A 58 -22.93 -24.40 34.54
N GLY A 59 -23.55 -25.52 34.19
CA GLY A 59 -24.49 -26.27 35.04
C GLY A 59 -25.96 -25.83 34.97
N THR A 60 -26.28 -24.77 34.23
CA THR A 60 -27.67 -24.30 34.05
C THR A 60 -28.22 -24.80 32.72
N ALA A 61 -29.39 -25.46 32.73
CA ALA A 61 -30.06 -25.92 31.53
C ALA A 61 -30.65 -24.74 30.75
N GLN A 62 -30.38 -24.69 29.45
CA GLN A 62 -30.90 -23.68 28.54
C GLN A 62 -32.15 -24.22 27.83
N ALA A 63 -33.11 -23.34 27.56
CA ALA A 63 -34.37 -23.69 26.89
C ALA A 63 -34.22 -23.89 25.36
N ILE A 64 -32.99 -23.86 24.84
CA ILE A 64 -32.69 -23.97 23.42
C ILE A 64 -32.56 -25.45 23.07
N LYS A 65 -33.24 -25.86 21.99
CA LYS A 65 -33.26 -27.24 21.49
C LYS A 65 -32.55 -27.40 20.14
N GLU A 66 -32.30 -26.28 19.48
CA GLU A 66 -31.64 -26.23 18.18
C GLU A 66 -30.19 -26.69 18.29
N ARG A 67 -29.67 -27.23 17.18
CA ARG A 67 -28.27 -27.62 17.05
C ARG A 67 -27.29 -26.44 17.18
N LYS A 68 -27.75 -25.23 16.89
CA LYS A 68 -26.95 -24.00 16.92
C LYS A 68 -27.27 -23.20 18.18
N PHE A 69 -26.28 -23.01 19.04
CA PHE A 69 -26.38 -22.19 20.24
C PHE A 69 -25.63 -20.88 20.02
N THR A 70 -26.35 -19.75 20.02
CA THR A 70 -25.78 -18.42 19.76
C THR A 70 -25.77 -17.60 21.05
N ILE A 71 -24.59 -17.20 21.51
CA ILE A 71 -24.39 -16.31 22.65
C ILE A 71 -24.05 -14.93 22.11
N ARG A 72 -24.95 -13.96 22.33
CA ARG A 72 -24.69 -12.56 21.97
C ARG A 72 -23.97 -11.86 23.12
N ASP A 73 -23.06 -10.96 22.79
CA ASP A 73 -22.33 -10.12 23.75
C ASP A 73 -21.64 -10.93 24.85
N HIS A 74 -20.79 -11.87 24.42
CA HIS A 74 -20.10 -12.76 25.34
C HIS A 74 -19.05 -11.99 26.16
N ASP A 75 -19.09 -12.06 27.49
CA ASP A 75 -18.19 -11.32 28.40
C ASP A 75 -16.73 -11.87 28.46
N SER A 76 -16.28 -12.63 27.44
CA SER A 76 -14.97 -13.30 27.42
C SER A 76 -14.69 -14.21 28.64
N LYS A 77 -15.75 -14.61 29.35
CA LYS A 77 -15.64 -15.51 30.51
C LYS A 77 -15.51 -16.94 30.01
N SER A 78 -14.63 -17.72 30.64
CA SER A 78 -14.57 -19.15 30.35
C SER A 78 -15.81 -19.84 30.91
N ALA A 79 -16.45 -20.68 30.11
CA ALA A 79 -17.64 -21.40 30.50
C ALA A 79 -17.59 -22.86 30.01
N ASN A 80 -18.07 -23.77 30.86
CA ASN A 80 -18.27 -25.17 30.47
C ASN A 80 -19.62 -25.28 29.78
N LEU A 81 -19.61 -25.67 28.52
CA LEU A 81 -20.81 -25.93 27.74
C LEU A 81 -20.93 -27.44 27.54
N SER A 82 -22.13 -27.99 27.64
CA SER A 82 -22.37 -29.35 27.14
C SER A 82 -23.68 -29.44 26.38
N CYS A 83 -23.66 -30.23 25.31
CA CYS A 83 -24.86 -30.66 24.60
C CYS A 83 -25.08 -32.14 24.88
N SER A 84 -26.32 -32.50 25.23
CA SER A 84 -26.72 -33.89 25.41
C SER A 84 -27.98 -34.20 24.61
N LEU A 85 -28.00 -35.37 23.99
CA LEU A 85 -29.17 -35.94 23.36
C LEU A 85 -29.30 -37.40 23.79
N GLY A 86 -30.32 -37.70 24.60
CA GLY A 86 -30.50 -39.03 25.19
C GLY A 86 -29.29 -39.44 26.02
N ASN A 87 -28.56 -40.47 25.56
CA ASN A 87 -27.35 -41.00 26.21
C ASN A 87 -26.04 -40.41 25.67
N ARG A 88 -26.07 -39.62 24.59
CA ARG A 88 -24.88 -38.99 24.02
C ARG A 88 -24.69 -37.62 24.66
N LYS A 89 -23.59 -37.43 25.38
CA LYS A 89 -23.21 -36.15 26.00
C LYS A 89 -21.84 -35.74 25.50
N HIS A 90 -21.74 -34.52 24.98
CA HIS A 90 -20.48 -33.90 24.59
C HIS A 90 -20.25 -32.64 25.42
N GLU A 91 -19.03 -32.47 25.92
CA GLU A 91 -18.63 -31.33 26.73
C GLU A 91 -17.58 -30.51 25.98
N LEU A 92 -17.71 -29.19 26.06
CA LEU A 92 -16.82 -28.20 25.46
C LEU A 92 -16.42 -27.19 26.52
N TYR A 93 -15.11 -26.99 26.69
CA TYR A 93 -14.57 -25.90 27.49
C TYR A 93 -14.41 -24.67 26.61
N LEU A 94 -15.32 -23.71 26.71
CA LEU A 94 -15.28 -22.49 25.91
C LEU A 94 -14.38 -21.45 26.59
N ASN A 95 -13.25 -21.14 25.97
CA ASN A 95 -12.36 -20.05 26.37
C ASN A 95 -12.13 -19.11 25.19
N ALA A 96 -13.16 -18.35 24.84
CA ALA A 96 -13.13 -17.40 23.74
C ALA A 96 -13.09 -15.96 24.28
N LYS A 97 -12.09 -15.18 23.85
CA LYS A 97 -12.03 -13.74 24.06
C LYS A 97 -12.64 -13.06 22.85
N VAL A 98 -13.67 -12.25 23.08
CA VAL A 98 -14.38 -11.53 22.03
C VAL A 98 -14.19 -10.02 22.17
N CYS A 99 -14.34 -9.29 21.07
CA CYS A 99 -14.05 -7.86 21.03
C CYS A 99 -14.93 -7.19 19.96
N ALA A 100 -15.52 -6.03 20.31
CA ALA A 100 -16.47 -5.33 19.45
C ALA A 100 -15.84 -4.65 18.21
N ASN A 101 -14.55 -4.32 18.28
CA ASN A 101 -13.84 -3.57 17.23
C ASN A 101 -12.54 -4.26 16.79
N CYS A 102 -12.43 -5.56 17.02
CA CYS A 102 -11.28 -6.33 16.58
C CYS A 102 -11.61 -6.97 15.24
N GLU A 103 -10.85 -6.61 14.21
CA GLU A 103 -10.94 -7.23 12.89
C GLU A 103 -9.98 -8.43 12.85
N GLU A 104 -10.41 -9.52 12.23
CA GLU A 104 -9.54 -10.66 12.00
C GLU A 104 -8.52 -10.31 10.90
N LEU A 105 -7.29 -10.00 11.32
CA LEU A 105 -6.18 -9.78 10.40
C LEU A 105 -5.60 -11.13 9.97
N ASP A 106 -6.14 -11.67 8.89
CA ASP A 106 -5.54 -12.82 8.21
C ASP A 106 -4.21 -12.45 7.52
N ALA A 107 -3.29 -13.42 7.41
CA ALA A 107 -2.00 -13.21 6.75
C ALA A 107 -2.18 -12.77 5.29
N LEU A 108 -3.22 -13.25 4.60
CA LEU A 108 -3.52 -12.84 3.24
C LEU A 108 -3.97 -11.38 3.15
N THR A 109 -4.79 -10.91 4.09
CA THR A 109 -5.26 -9.51 4.10
C THR A 109 -4.11 -8.56 4.38
N VAL A 110 -3.24 -8.89 5.35
CA VAL A 110 -2.03 -8.12 5.64
C VAL A 110 -1.08 -8.09 4.45
N ALA A 111 -0.84 -9.23 3.81
CA ALA A 111 -0.02 -9.30 2.59
C ALA A 111 -0.62 -8.47 1.45
N GLY A 112 -1.94 -8.48 1.30
CA GLY A 112 -2.67 -7.65 0.34
C GLY A 112 -2.47 -6.16 0.59
N ILE A 113 -2.58 -5.71 1.84
CA ILE A 113 -2.36 -4.32 2.24
C ILE A 113 -0.93 -3.88 1.91
N ILE A 114 0.08 -4.68 2.28
CA ILE A 114 1.49 -4.38 1.99
C ILE A 114 1.72 -4.30 0.48
N THR A 115 1.18 -5.26 -0.28
CA THR A 115 1.35 -5.29 -1.74
C THR A 115 0.71 -4.07 -2.40
N ALA A 116 -0.49 -3.67 -1.96
CA ALA A 116 -1.17 -2.48 -2.44
C ALA A 116 -0.36 -1.21 -2.17
N ASP A 117 0.20 -1.05 -0.97
CA ASP A 117 1.05 0.10 -0.62
C ASP A 117 2.31 0.18 -1.49
N LEU A 118 2.98 -0.97 -1.73
CA LEU A 118 4.14 -1.03 -2.63
C LEU A 118 3.79 -0.63 -4.07
N LEU A 119 2.62 -1.02 -4.58
CA LEU A 119 2.17 -0.65 -5.92
C LEU A 119 1.81 0.84 -6.02
N ILE A 120 1.17 1.40 -4.99
CA ILE A 120 0.82 2.83 -4.94
C ILE A 120 2.10 3.67 -4.89
N THR A 121 3.01 3.37 -3.97
CA THR A 121 4.28 4.09 -3.83
C THR A 121 5.12 4.02 -5.11
N LEU A 122 5.22 2.83 -5.73
CA LEU A 122 5.90 2.66 -7.02
C LEU A 122 5.20 3.44 -8.16
N GLY A 123 3.87 3.42 -8.20
CA GLY A 123 3.08 4.17 -9.17
C GLY A 123 3.31 5.68 -9.07
N VAL A 124 3.30 6.22 -7.85
CA VAL A 124 3.58 7.64 -7.58
C VAL A 124 5.02 7.99 -7.99
N LEU A 125 6.01 7.15 -7.67
CA LEU A 125 7.41 7.37 -8.05
C LEU A 125 7.57 7.44 -9.57
N ILE A 126 6.96 6.49 -10.29
CA ILE A 126 6.97 6.46 -11.76
C ILE A 126 6.29 7.71 -12.33
N LEU A 127 5.14 8.10 -11.78
CA LEU A 127 4.41 9.29 -12.21
C LEU A 127 5.28 10.55 -12.07
N VAL A 128 5.84 10.77 -10.87
CA VAL A 128 6.73 11.91 -10.59
C VAL A 128 7.96 11.87 -11.49
N TYR A 129 8.55 10.70 -11.72
CA TYR A 129 9.68 10.52 -12.62
C TYR A 129 9.32 10.96 -14.05
N TYR A 130 8.17 10.55 -14.59
CA TYR A 130 7.73 10.96 -15.92
C TYR A 130 7.37 12.45 -16.00
N PHE A 131 6.70 13.02 -15.01
CA PHE A 131 6.42 14.46 -14.97
C PHE A 131 7.70 15.30 -14.85
N SER A 132 8.69 14.82 -14.10
CA SER A 132 10.00 15.47 -14.00
C SER A 132 10.81 15.35 -15.29
N LYS A 133 10.72 14.20 -15.96
CA LYS A 133 11.34 13.98 -17.28
C LYS A 133 10.68 14.83 -18.37
N GLY A 134 9.35 14.98 -18.35
CA GLY A 134 8.60 15.88 -19.23
C GLY A 134 8.94 17.36 -19.02
N ARG A 135 9.34 17.75 -17.80
CA ARG A 135 9.88 19.10 -17.52
C ARG A 135 11.36 19.27 -17.89
N LYS A 136 12.13 18.19 -18.03
CA LYS A 136 13.54 18.23 -18.49
C LYS A 136 13.70 18.64 -19.97
N GLY A 137 12.62 18.69 -20.74
CA GLY A 137 12.54 19.28 -22.08
C GLY A 137 11.99 20.70 -22.13
N ARG A 138 11.64 21.30 -20.98
CA ARG A 138 11.46 22.75 -20.82
C ARG A 138 12.65 23.35 -20.07
N ALA A 139 13.85 22.91 -20.44
CA ALA A 139 14.80 23.93 -20.85
C ALA A 139 14.21 24.58 -22.11
N SER A 140 13.21 25.46 -21.94
CA SER A 140 13.22 26.64 -22.79
C SER A 140 14.65 27.12 -22.70
N SER A 141 15.25 27.36 -23.84
CA SER A 141 16.41 28.20 -24.02
C SER A 141 16.16 29.59 -23.41
N ALA A 142 15.97 29.65 -22.09
CA ALA A 142 16.14 30.81 -21.25
C ALA A 142 17.61 30.81 -20.78
N GLY A 143 18.51 30.48 -21.71
CA GLY A 143 19.67 31.34 -21.85
C GLY A 143 19.11 32.73 -22.16
N ASP A 144 19.43 33.67 -21.28
CA ASP A 144 19.22 35.11 -21.48
C ASP A 144 17.82 35.69 -21.24
N SER A 145 17.28 35.51 -20.03
CA SER A 145 16.36 36.53 -19.50
C SER A 145 16.57 36.75 -18.00
N ARG A 146 17.81 37.08 -17.61
CA ARG A 146 17.95 38.05 -16.52
C ARG A 146 17.19 39.28 -17.02
N PRO A 147 16.24 39.87 -16.29
CA PRO A 147 15.74 41.19 -16.67
C PRO A 147 16.98 42.08 -16.59
N ARG A 148 17.58 42.34 -17.75
CA ARG A 148 18.63 43.35 -17.87
C ARG A 148 17.89 44.60 -17.47
N GLY A 149 18.10 45.03 -16.22
CA GLY A 149 17.54 46.25 -15.68
C GLY A 149 17.66 47.32 -16.76
N GLN A 150 16.62 48.13 -16.90
CA GLN A 150 16.49 49.18 -17.92
C GLN A 150 17.86 49.63 -18.39
N LYS A 151 18.11 49.58 -19.71
CA LYS A 151 19.33 50.15 -20.30
C LYS A 151 19.41 51.63 -19.94
N MET A 152 19.88 51.96 -18.75
CA MET A 152 20.47 53.25 -18.46
C MET A 152 21.67 53.30 -19.39
N GLN A 153 21.58 54.17 -20.39
CA GLN A 153 22.76 54.64 -21.10
C GLN A 153 23.75 55.07 -20.02
N ARG A 154 24.78 54.25 -19.77
CA ARG A 154 25.95 54.73 -19.05
C ARG A 154 26.50 55.87 -19.91
N PRO A 155 26.70 57.08 -19.36
CA PRO A 155 27.40 58.12 -20.09
C PRO A 155 28.76 57.57 -20.55
N PRO A 156 29.27 58.00 -21.71
CA PRO A 156 30.56 57.55 -22.19
C PRO A 156 31.62 57.78 -21.10
N PRO A 157 32.55 56.83 -20.90
CA PRO A 157 33.63 57.00 -19.94
C PRO A 157 34.32 58.33 -20.20
N VAL A 158 34.46 59.14 -19.15
CA VAL A 158 35.12 60.45 -19.24
C VAL A 158 36.54 60.20 -19.75
N PRO A 159 36.98 60.85 -20.84
CA PRO A 159 38.33 60.68 -21.35
C PRO A 159 39.32 61.02 -20.22
N ASN A 160 40.23 60.09 -19.94
CA ASN A 160 41.28 60.31 -18.95
C ASN A 160 42.08 61.56 -19.37
N PRO A 161 42.21 62.61 -18.53
CA PRO A 161 42.90 63.85 -18.91
C PRO A 161 44.37 63.63 -19.31
N ASP A 162 44.97 62.51 -18.90
CA ASP A 162 46.37 62.17 -19.17
C ASP A 162 46.61 61.60 -20.58
N TYR A 163 45.59 61.42 -21.41
CA TYR A 163 45.76 60.91 -22.77
C TYR A 163 44.96 61.69 -23.81
N GLU A 164 45.62 62.03 -24.91
CA GLU A 164 45.02 62.71 -26.06
C GLU A 164 44.17 61.74 -26.91
N PRO A 165 43.00 62.15 -27.43
CA PRO A 165 42.16 61.29 -28.27
C PRO A 165 42.90 60.83 -29.55
N ILE A 166 43.02 59.51 -29.72
CA ILE A 166 43.70 58.91 -30.87
C ILE A 166 43.00 59.33 -32.18
N ARG A 167 43.72 60.04 -33.08
CA ARG A 167 43.24 60.36 -34.43
C ARG A 167 42.95 59.08 -35.20
N LYS A 168 41.69 58.89 -35.58
CA LYS A 168 41.27 57.75 -36.42
C LYS A 168 41.81 57.96 -37.84
N GLY A 169 42.96 57.35 -38.11
CA GLY A 169 43.63 57.39 -39.41
C GLY A 169 45.01 56.72 -39.44
N GLN A 170 45.58 56.36 -38.28
CA GLN A 170 46.94 55.79 -38.18
C GLN A 170 46.96 54.39 -37.53
N ARG A 171 45.88 53.61 -37.70
CA ARG A 171 45.68 52.29 -37.05
C ARG A 171 46.34 51.12 -37.78
N GLU A 172 47.24 51.40 -38.71
CA GLU A 172 47.86 50.38 -39.55
C GLU A 172 49.14 49.78 -38.92
N VAL A 173 49.76 50.44 -37.94
CA VAL A 173 51.16 50.13 -37.54
C VAL A 173 51.30 49.00 -36.52
N TYR A 174 50.22 48.59 -35.82
CA TYR A 174 50.29 47.49 -34.84
C TYR A 174 49.13 46.47 -34.95
N ALA A 175 48.52 46.33 -36.14
CA ALA A 175 47.52 45.29 -36.41
C ALA A 175 48.16 43.96 -36.87
N GLY A 176 49.39 43.66 -36.44
CA GLY A 176 50.22 42.59 -36.96
C GLY A 176 50.54 41.46 -35.99
N LEU A 177 49.64 41.08 -35.07
CA LEU A 177 49.78 39.84 -34.29
C LEU A 177 48.41 39.23 -34.02
N GLY A 178 47.82 38.61 -35.05
CA GLY A 178 46.78 37.60 -34.83
C GLY A 178 47.42 36.31 -34.30
N PRO A 179 46.84 35.63 -33.30
CA PRO A 179 47.31 34.30 -32.91
C PRO A 179 47.03 33.32 -34.06
N ARG A 180 48.10 32.73 -34.63
CA ARG A 180 47.98 31.53 -35.47
C ARG A 180 47.63 30.36 -34.56
N GLY A 181 46.60 29.59 -34.91
CA GLY A 181 46.32 28.33 -34.24
C GLY A 181 47.48 27.34 -34.43
N ILE A 182 48.08 26.92 -33.31
CA ILE A 182 48.19 25.56 -32.77
C ILE A 182 48.40 25.72 -31.26
#